data_AF-A0A0J9T6P4-F1
#
_entry.id   AF-A0A0J9T6P4-F1
#
_cell.length_a   1.000
_cell.length_b   1.000
_cell.length_c   1.000
_cell.angle_alpha   90.00
_cell.angle_beta   90.00
_cell.angle_gamma   90.00
#
_symmetry.space_group_name_H-M   'P 1'
#
loop_
_entity.id
_entity.type
_entity.pdbx_description
1 polymer ?
#
loop_
_entity_poly.entity_id
_entity_poly.type
_entity_poly.pdbx_seq_one_letter_code
_entity_poly.pdbx_strand_id
1 'polypeptide(L)'
;MIQFFMYYYKKDISFLTVQLLIIESIIGLGSNLSFRDELYSEILYKTLHNLKQLDDYVDVCSPLGHLQSGNNIKKICARVLKYLETVYKETYKQGHAYDVCLLLNYWVYSRLFSILPHKDENYINQVYGQLQPIWTGFLEDKHYQNLCEPINEMVSHKDWRERKELYEYCVNYSAIKRIVDILEYRCDEFHVYVENKARLYEHFERLCPNPDTNKCPEFYKDCIKYNPKNVLPDLKCHTKIKQERAAAQSSALQLTNGLLGSEPNSEEGDGRMMPSDPPNLSGKSQAVENVGNILLGVVATTMTSGALYRVNINLLIQINCKSC
;
A
#
# COMPACT_ATOMS: atom_id res chain seq x y z
N MET A 1 15.35 -23.49 35.20
CA MET A 1 14.04 -23.55 34.51
C MET A 1 13.39 -22.16 34.35
N ILE A 2 13.40 -21.30 35.38
CA ILE A 2 12.80 -19.93 35.34
C ILE A 2 13.56 -18.95 34.41
N GLN A 3 14.89 -19.04 34.31
CA GLN A 3 15.69 -18.20 33.39
C GLN A 3 15.42 -18.48 31.89
N PHE A 4 15.04 -19.70 31.53
CA PHE A 4 14.69 -20.07 30.15
C PHE A 4 13.34 -19.48 29.72
N PHE A 5 12.37 -19.43 30.65
CA PHE A 5 11.06 -18.82 30.42
C PHE A 5 11.15 -17.28 30.31
N MET A 6 12.00 -16.63 31.11
CA MET A 6 12.20 -15.17 30.97
C MET A 6 12.92 -14.79 29.68
N TYR A 7 13.84 -15.61 29.18
CA TYR A 7 14.50 -15.39 27.88
C TYR A 7 13.52 -15.54 26.72
N TYR A 8 12.62 -16.54 26.76
CA TYR A 8 11.56 -16.72 25.76
C TYR A 8 10.54 -15.57 25.77
N TYR A 9 10.03 -15.18 26.95
CA TYR A 9 9.07 -14.08 27.07
C TYR A 9 9.66 -12.72 26.66
N LYS A 10 10.95 -12.46 26.96
CA LYS A 10 11.61 -11.21 26.56
C LYS A 10 11.85 -11.15 25.04
N LYS A 11 12.10 -12.30 24.40
CA LYS A 11 12.23 -12.42 22.94
C LYS A 11 10.88 -12.25 22.24
N ASP A 12 9.80 -12.81 22.79
CA ASP A 12 8.43 -12.64 22.27
C ASP A 12 7.92 -11.21 22.42
N ILE A 13 8.21 -10.52 23.54
CA ILE A 13 7.89 -9.09 23.69
C ILE A 13 8.69 -8.25 22.69
N SER A 14 9.97 -8.57 22.44
CA SER A 14 10.78 -7.86 21.43
C SER A 14 10.30 -8.13 19.99
N PHE A 15 9.78 -9.33 19.73
CA PHE A 15 9.24 -9.70 18.43
C PHE A 15 7.88 -9.02 18.20
N LEU A 16 7.00 -9.02 19.20
CA LEU A 16 5.74 -8.29 19.19
C LEU A 16 5.94 -6.78 19.08
N THR A 17 6.92 -6.17 19.76
CA THR A 17 7.20 -4.74 19.61
C THR A 17 7.80 -4.39 18.26
N VAL A 18 8.69 -5.22 17.71
CA VAL A 18 9.20 -5.03 16.33
C VAL A 18 8.07 -5.21 15.31
N GLN A 19 7.16 -6.15 15.52
CA GLN A 19 6.02 -6.39 14.64
C GLN A 19 4.97 -5.28 14.76
N LEU A 20 4.75 -4.72 15.96
CA LEU A 20 3.92 -3.54 16.19
C LEU A 20 4.56 -2.30 15.57
N LEU A 21 5.89 -2.11 15.70
CA LEU A 21 6.63 -1.01 15.06
C LEU A 21 6.65 -1.13 13.52
N ILE A 22 6.67 -2.35 12.98
CA ILE A 22 6.54 -2.60 11.53
C ILE A 22 5.10 -2.33 11.08
N ILE A 23 4.10 -2.72 11.87
CA ILE A 23 2.68 -2.39 11.60
C ILE A 23 2.45 -0.88 11.71
N GLU A 24 3.03 -0.19 12.69
CA GLU A 24 3.03 1.27 12.83
C GLU A 24 3.83 1.95 11.72
N SER A 25 4.88 1.32 11.18
CA SER A 25 5.61 1.80 10.00
C SER A 25 4.81 1.59 8.72
N ILE A 26 4.06 0.50 8.57
CA ILE A 26 3.22 0.20 7.39
C ILE A 26 1.94 1.04 7.39
N ILE A 27 1.30 1.21 8.56
CA ILE A 27 0.17 2.12 8.75
C ILE A 27 0.66 3.58 8.67
N GLY A 28 1.87 3.86 9.17
CA GLY A 28 2.54 5.16 9.16
C GLY A 28 3.02 5.63 7.78
N LEU A 29 3.41 4.71 6.90
CA LEU A 29 3.81 5.01 5.51
C LEU A 29 2.63 5.50 4.64
N GLY A 30 1.39 5.23 5.06
CA GLY A 30 0.18 5.79 4.45
C GLY A 30 -0.28 7.12 5.06
N SER A 31 0.22 7.52 6.24
CA SER A 31 -0.37 8.61 7.02
C SER A 31 0.45 9.91 7.06
N ASN A 32 1.67 9.94 6.51
CA ASN A 32 2.52 11.14 6.63
C ASN A 32 3.20 11.56 5.32
N LEU A 33 2.50 11.44 4.18
CA LEU A 33 2.98 12.05 2.93
C LEU A 33 2.79 13.57 3.02
N SER A 34 3.88 14.34 2.94
CA SER A 34 3.84 15.82 2.96
C SER A 34 3.03 16.41 1.81
N PHE A 35 2.87 15.64 0.72
CA PHE A 35 2.07 16.00 -0.46
C PHE A 35 0.72 15.26 -0.55
N ARG A 36 0.24 14.65 0.54
CA ARG A 36 -1.01 13.87 0.53
C ARG A 36 -2.20 14.67 0.01
N ASP A 37 -2.26 15.94 0.38
CA ASP A 37 -3.39 16.82 0.12
C ASP A 37 -3.42 17.29 -1.35
N GLU A 38 -2.32 17.10 -2.07
CA GLU A 38 -2.13 17.38 -3.48
C GLU A 38 -2.42 16.17 -4.37
N LEU A 39 -2.66 14.99 -3.80
CA LEU A 39 -3.08 13.80 -4.55
C LEU A 39 -4.48 14.02 -5.13
N TYR A 40 -4.63 13.88 -6.44
CA TYR A 40 -5.93 14.01 -7.11
C TYR A 40 -7.00 13.08 -6.52
N SER A 41 -6.64 11.86 -6.17
CA SER A 41 -7.56 10.95 -5.47
C SER A 41 -8.01 11.49 -4.12
N GLU A 42 -7.09 12.00 -3.30
CA GLU A 42 -7.43 12.56 -1.98
C GLU A 42 -8.24 13.85 -2.11
N ILE A 43 -7.96 14.69 -3.12
CA ILE A 43 -8.74 15.90 -3.40
C ILE A 43 -10.19 15.54 -3.75
N LEU A 44 -10.41 14.53 -4.60
CA LEU A 44 -11.76 14.02 -4.89
C LEU A 44 -12.44 13.55 -3.60
N TYR A 45 -11.74 12.76 -2.78
CA TYR A 45 -12.31 12.14 -1.59
C TYR A 45 -12.68 13.17 -0.52
N LYS A 46 -11.81 14.18 -0.33
CA LYS A 46 -12.10 15.33 0.53
C LYS A 46 -13.27 16.14 0.03
N THR A 47 -13.34 16.40 -1.29
CA THR A 47 -14.47 17.08 -1.90
C THR A 47 -15.77 16.35 -1.57
N LEU A 48 -15.85 15.04 -1.84
CA LEU A 48 -17.02 14.21 -1.51
C LEU A 48 -17.36 14.24 -0.02
N HIS A 49 -16.36 14.16 0.85
CA HIS A 49 -16.56 14.17 2.30
C HIS A 49 -17.15 15.49 2.80
N ASN A 50 -16.65 16.61 2.26
CA ASN A 50 -16.96 17.97 2.70
C ASN A 50 -18.26 18.54 2.11
N LEU A 51 -18.94 17.82 1.20
CA LEU A 51 -20.25 18.21 0.70
C LEU A 51 -21.25 18.38 1.86
N LYS A 52 -21.84 19.57 1.94
CA LYS A 52 -22.89 19.94 2.92
C LYS A 52 -24.26 19.92 2.24
N GLN A 53 -25.34 20.09 3.01
CA GLN A 53 -26.73 20.18 2.49
C GLN A 53 -27.06 19.01 1.57
N LEU A 54 -27.13 17.82 2.16
CA LEU A 54 -27.36 16.57 1.44
C LEU A 54 -28.84 16.15 1.47
N ASP A 55 -29.71 16.91 2.14
CA ASP A 55 -31.07 16.47 2.51
C ASP A 55 -31.90 16.07 1.28
N ASP A 56 -31.99 16.94 0.27
CA ASP A 56 -32.71 16.64 -0.98
C ASP A 56 -32.21 15.36 -1.67
N TYR A 57 -30.90 15.12 -1.66
CA TYR A 57 -30.29 13.93 -2.26
C TYR A 57 -30.45 12.69 -1.37
N VAL A 58 -30.51 12.85 -0.05
CA VAL A 58 -30.79 11.75 0.89
C VAL A 58 -32.21 11.23 0.69
N ASP A 59 -33.15 12.11 0.34
CA ASP A 59 -34.53 11.73 0.02
C ASP A 59 -34.61 10.94 -1.28
N VAL A 60 -33.88 11.34 -2.33
CA VAL A 60 -33.72 10.54 -3.56
C VAL A 60 -33.14 9.16 -3.24
N CYS A 61 -32.18 9.08 -2.32
CA CYS A 61 -31.56 7.83 -1.89
C CYS A 61 -32.39 7.06 -0.85
N SER A 62 -33.60 7.52 -0.47
CA SER A 62 -34.44 6.90 0.55
C SER A 62 -34.71 5.39 0.38
N PRO A 63 -34.79 4.81 -0.84
CA PRO A 63 -34.99 3.37 -1.00
C PRO A 63 -33.90 2.52 -0.33
N LEU A 64 -32.69 3.03 -0.14
CA LEU A 64 -31.58 2.33 0.54
C LEU A 64 -31.72 2.29 2.08
N GLY A 65 -32.73 2.96 2.63
CA GLY A 65 -32.93 3.10 4.08
C GLY A 65 -33.21 1.79 4.81
N HIS A 66 -33.75 0.78 4.13
CA HIS A 66 -34.07 -0.52 4.71
C HIS A 66 -32.84 -1.42 4.96
N LEU A 67 -31.70 -1.09 4.35
CA LEU A 67 -30.46 -1.85 4.47
C LEU A 67 -29.80 -1.64 5.85
N GLN A 68 -28.99 -2.60 6.28
CA GLN A 68 -28.14 -2.37 7.45
C GLN A 68 -27.19 -1.20 7.18
N SER A 69 -27.06 -0.30 8.16
CA SER A 69 -26.37 0.99 7.98
C SER A 69 -26.99 1.86 6.88
N GLY A 70 -28.29 1.71 6.60
CA GLY A 70 -29.02 2.42 5.55
C GLY A 70 -28.81 3.94 5.58
N ASN A 71 -28.80 4.56 6.76
CA ASN A 71 -28.50 6.00 6.88
C ASN A 71 -27.09 6.37 6.37
N ASN A 72 -26.08 5.52 6.57
CA ASN A 72 -24.73 5.76 6.05
C ASN A 72 -24.67 5.50 4.54
N ILE A 73 -25.35 4.46 4.06
CA ILE A 73 -25.45 4.13 2.62
C ILE A 73 -26.14 5.27 1.87
N LYS A 74 -27.27 5.79 2.39
CA LYS A 74 -27.96 6.97 1.86
C LYS A 74 -27.04 8.18 1.77
N LYS A 75 -26.21 8.42 2.79
CA LYS A 75 -25.22 9.51 2.78
C LYS A 75 -24.10 9.31 1.76
N ILE A 76 -23.75 8.08 1.39
CA ILE A 76 -22.80 7.80 0.29
C ILE A 76 -23.47 8.13 -1.04
N CYS A 77 -24.65 7.55 -1.28
CA CYS A 77 -25.46 7.82 -2.47
C CYS A 77 -25.70 9.33 -2.66
N ALA A 78 -26.16 10.03 -1.63
CA ALA A 78 -26.43 11.47 -1.69
C ALA A 78 -25.20 12.32 -2.06
N ARG A 79 -24.02 11.95 -1.57
CA ARG A 79 -22.75 12.62 -1.93
C ARG A 79 -22.40 12.42 -3.40
N VAL A 80 -22.62 11.23 -3.93
CA VAL A 80 -22.40 10.93 -5.36
C VAL A 80 -23.31 11.79 -6.21
N LEU A 81 -24.62 11.76 -5.95
CA LEU A 81 -25.61 12.51 -6.72
C LEU A 81 -25.31 14.02 -6.71
N LYS A 82 -25.01 14.57 -5.53
CA LYS A 82 -24.63 15.98 -5.38
C LYS A 82 -23.32 16.31 -6.09
N TYR A 83 -22.29 15.48 -5.91
CA TYR A 83 -21.00 15.69 -6.58
C TYR A 83 -21.17 15.76 -8.10
N LEU A 84 -21.97 14.85 -8.67
CA LEU A 84 -22.24 14.81 -10.10
C LEU A 84 -22.99 16.06 -10.58
N GLU A 85 -24.02 16.48 -9.85
CA GLU A 85 -24.83 17.63 -10.22
C GLU A 85 -24.11 18.98 -10.07
N THR A 86 -23.35 19.17 -8.99
CA THR A 86 -22.86 20.51 -8.60
C THR A 86 -21.35 20.69 -8.77
N VAL A 87 -20.56 19.63 -8.78
CA VAL A 87 -19.08 19.74 -8.86
C VAL A 87 -18.60 19.23 -10.20
N TYR A 88 -18.88 17.97 -10.51
CA TYR A 88 -18.38 17.34 -11.71
C TYR A 88 -18.99 17.94 -12.98
N LYS A 89 -20.26 18.31 -12.95
CA LYS A 89 -20.92 18.98 -14.08
C LYS A 89 -20.19 20.25 -14.56
N GLU A 90 -19.62 21.01 -13.63
CA GLU A 90 -18.89 22.26 -13.96
C GLU A 90 -17.53 21.97 -14.61
N THR A 91 -16.88 20.89 -14.19
CA THR A 91 -15.52 20.55 -14.61
C THR A 91 -15.46 19.55 -15.75
N TYR A 92 -16.49 18.72 -15.95
CA TYR A 92 -16.53 17.66 -16.96
C TYR A 92 -16.31 18.17 -18.39
N LYS A 93 -16.89 19.35 -18.71
CA LYS A 93 -16.72 19.98 -20.03
C LYS A 93 -15.30 20.49 -20.30
N GLN A 94 -14.44 20.56 -19.28
CA GLN A 94 -13.08 21.07 -19.39
C GLN A 94 -12.08 19.97 -19.79
N GLY A 95 -12.52 18.70 -19.81
CA GLY A 95 -11.67 17.55 -20.08
C GLY A 95 -10.73 17.24 -18.90
N HIS A 96 -10.74 16.01 -18.44
CA HIS A 96 -9.83 15.56 -17.39
C HIS A 96 -8.68 14.75 -17.97
N ALA A 97 -7.50 14.85 -17.38
CA ALA A 97 -6.32 14.06 -17.77
C ALA A 97 -6.47 12.55 -17.44
N TYR A 98 -7.53 12.20 -16.72
CA TYR A 98 -7.86 10.84 -16.30
C TYR A 98 -9.39 10.69 -16.14
N ASP A 99 -9.85 9.45 -16.07
CA ASP A 99 -11.26 9.13 -15.85
C ASP A 99 -11.65 9.34 -14.36
N VAL A 100 -12.29 10.49 -14.09
CA VAL A 100 -12.81 10.83 -12.75
C VAL A 100 -13.95 9.89 -12.35
N CYS A 101 -14.72 9.37 -13.30
CA CYS A 101 -15.84 8.47 -13.05
C CYS A 101 -15.37 7.12 -12.50
N LEU A 102 -14.29 6.56 -13.06
CA LEU A 102 -13.67 5.35 -12.55
C LEU A 102 -13.16 5.55 -11.11
N LEU A 103 -12.55 6.70 -10.81
CA LEU A 103 -12.08 7.03 -9.47
C LEU A 103 -13.24 7.19 -8.47
N LEU A 104 -14.33 7.83 -8.88
CA LEU A 104 -15.55 7.98 -8.10
C LEU A 104 -16.19 6.61 -7.81
N ASN A 105 -16.26 5.73 -8.81
CA ASN A 105 -16.77 4.37 -8.65
C ASN A 105 -15.95 3.56 -7.63
N TYR A 106 -14.61 3.63 -7.69
CA TYR A 106 -13.74 3.05 -6.66
C TYR A 106 -13.97 3.65 -5.27
N TRP A 107 -14.21 4.96 -5.18
CA TRP A 107 -14.54 5.59 -3.91
C TRP A 107 -15.84 5.03 -3.32
N VAL A 108 -16.92 4.97 -4.12
CA VAL A 108 -18.22 4.45 -3.67
C VAL A 108 -18.07 3.02 -3.17
N TYR A 109 -17.50 2.15 -4.01
CA TYR A 109 -17.39 0.74 -3.69
C TYR A 109 -16.51 0.51 -2.45
N SER A 110 -15.33 1.14 -2.37
CA SER A 110 -14.46 1.04 -1.19
C SER A 110 -15.09 1.61 0.08
N ARG A 111 -15.92 2.65 -0.04
CA ARG A 111 -16.59 3.24 1.11
C ARG A 111 -17.65 2.31 1.70
N LEU A 112 -18.35 1.53 0.86
CA LEU A 112 -19.28 0.50 1.33
C LEU A 112 -18.59 -0.51 2.25
N PHE A 113 -17.39 -0.99 1.89
CA PHE A 113 -16.58 -1.85 2.77
C PHE A 113 -16.22 -1.17 4.09
N SER A 114 -15.94 0.14 4.07
CA SER A 114 -15.55 0.88 5.27
C SER A 114 -16.71 1.05 6.27
N ILE A 115 -17.95 1.20 5.77
CA ILE A 115 -19.13 1.39 6.62
C ILE A 115 -19.84 0.07 7.00
N LEU A 116 -19.43 -1.04 6.37
CA LEU A 116 -19.95 -2.39 6.61
C LEU A 116 -18.80 -3.37 6.93
N PRO A 117 -17.96 -3.11 7.95
CA PRO A 117 -16.72 -3.87 8.18
C PRO A 117 -16.94 -5.34 8.57
N HIS A 118 -18.14 -5.71 9.01
CA HIS A 118 -18.48 -7.07 9.44
C HIS A 118 -19.32 -7.83 8.41
N LYS A 119 -19.44 -7.30 7.19
CA LYS A 119 -20.20 -7.94 6.12
C LYS A 119 -19.29 -8.59 5.11
N ASP A 120 -19.78 -9.70 4.56
CA ASP A 120 -19.12 -10.36 3.46
C ASP A 120 -19.25 -9.55 2.16
N GLU A 121 -18.45 -9.92 1.17
CA GLU A 121 -18.43 -9.26 -0.14
C GLU A 121 -19.78 -9.41 -0.86
N ASN A 122 -20.50 -10.51 -0.68
CA ASN A 122 -21.79 -10.73 -1.34
C ASN A 122 -22.83 -9.71 -0.88
N TYR A 123 -22.91 -9.45 0.43
CA TYR A 123 -23.79 -8.42 0.96
C TYR A 123 -23.39 -7.03 0.45
N ILE A 124 -22.09 -6.73 0.39
CA ILE A 124 -21.62 -5.45 -0.13
C ILE A 124 -21.96 -5.29 -1.62
N ASN A 125 -21.84 -6.36 -2.41
CA ASN A 125 -22.24 -6.41 -3.81
C ASN A 125 -23.74 -6.16 -3.97
N GLN A 126 -24.58 -6.73 -3.11
CA GLN A 126 -26.02 -6.47 -3.10
C GLN A 126 -26.34 -5.01 -2.77
N VAL A 127 -25.65 -4.44 -1.78
CA VAL A 127 -25.81 -3.01 -1.43
C VAL A 127 -25.40 -2.12 -2.61
N TYR A 128 -24.27 -2.41 -3.25
CA TYR A 128 -23.85 -1.68 -4.44
C TYR A 128 -24.88 -1.82 -5.56
N GLY A 129 -25.34 -3.03 -5.87
CA GLY A 129 -26.36 -3.30 -6.88
C GLY A 129 -27.69 -2.58 -6.65
N GLN A 130 -28.06 -2.28 -5.39
CA GLN A 130 -29.25 -1.46 -5.08
C GLN A 130 -28.99 0.05 -5.18
N LEU A 131 -27.75 0.50 -4.98
CA LEU A 131 -27.36 1.89 -5.12
C LEU A 131 -27.30 2.31 -6.59
N GLN A 132 -26.82 1.42 -7.47
CA GLN A 132 -26.65 1.68 -8.89
C GLN A 132 -27.91 2.18 -9.62
N PRO A 133 -29.10 1.56 -9.52
CA PRO A 133 -30.30 2.05 -10.21
C PRO A 133 -30.74 3.45 -9.74
N ILE A 134 -30.46 3.82 -8.49
CA ILE A 134 -30.76 5.18 -8.00
C ILE A 134 -29.80 6.18 -8.63
N TRP A 135 -28.51 5.84 -8.74
CA TRP A 135 -27.52 6.64 -9.44
C TRP A 135 -27.90 6.80 -10.92
N THR A 136 -28.14 5.69 -11.64
CA THR A 136 -28.54 5.72 -13.05
C THR A 136 -29.82 6.53 -13.27
N GLY A 137 -30.87 6.26 -12.49
CA GLY A 137 -32.14 6.99 -12.59
C GLY A 137 -31.98 8.50 -12.37
N PHE A 138 -31.13 8.91 -11.42
CA PHE A 138 -30.83 10.33 -11.21
C PHE A 138 -30.17 10.98 -12.44
N LEU A 139 -29.26 10.28 -13.12
CA LEU A 139 -28.62 10.79 -14.34
C LEU A 139 -29.64 10.91 -15.48
N GLU A 140 -30.51 9.91 -15.64
CA GLU A 140 -31.57 9.88 -16.64
C GLU A 140 -32.58 11.02 -16.44
N ASP A 141 -33.07 11.22 -15.22
CA ASP A 141 -34.02 12.28 -14.84
C ASP A 141 -33.46 13.68 -15.11
N LYS A 142 -32.14 13.85 -14.99
CA LYS A 142 -31.43 15.11 -15.24
C LYS A 142 -30.98 15.25 -16.70
N HIS A 143 -31.23 14.25 -17.54
CA HIS A 143 -30.76 14.17 -18.92
C HIS A 143 -29.22 14.30 -19.05
N TYR A 144 -28.48 13.78 -18.08
CA TYR A 144 -27.02 13.74 -18.09
C TYR A 144 -26.53 12.52 -18.87
N GLN A 145 -26.47 12.64 -20.19
CA GLN A 145 -26.02 11.56 -21.07
C GLN A 145 -24.56 11.17 -20.80
N ASN A 146 -24.32 9.88 -20.54
CA ASN A 146 -23.01 9.25 -20.36
C ASN A 146 -22.14 9.90 -19.26
N LEU A 147 -22.75 10.57 -18.26
CA LEU A 147 -22.00 11.23 -17.19
C LEU A 147 -21.77 10.27 -16.02
N CYS A 148 -20.55 9.73 -15.90
CA CYS A 148 -20.12 8.91 -14.78
C CYS A 148 -21.16 7.86 -14.33
N GLU A 149 -21.46 6.92 -15.21
CA GLU A 149 -22.34 5.82 -14.88
C GLU A 149 -21.69 4.88 -13.84
N PRO A 150 -22.50 4.20 -13.02
CA PRO A 150 -21.99 3.18 -12.11
C PRO A 150 -21.38 1.99 -12.89
N ILE A 151 -20.22 1.50 -12.44
CA ILE A 151 -19.50 0.40 -13.10
C ILE A 151 -19.92 -0.93 -12.48
N ASN A 152 -20.77 -1.68 -13.19
CA ASN A 152 -21.33 -2.95 -12.72
C ASN A 152 -20.26 -4.02 -12.51
N GLU A 153 -19.26 -4.07 -13.38
CA GLU A 153 -18.25 -5.14 -13.44
C GLU A 153 -17.35 -5.16 -12.20
N MET A 154 -17.32 -4.08 -11.42
CA MET A 154 -16.52 -3.96 -10.20
C MET A 154 -16.75 -5.12 -9.22
N VAL A 155 -17.99 -5.58 -9.07
CA VAL A 155 -18.34 -6.66 -8.14
C VAL A 155 -17.75 -8.02 -8.54
N SER A 156 -17.36 -8.16 -9.82
CA SER A 156 -16.77 -9.39 -10.36
C SER A 156 -15.24 -9.43 -10.23
N HIS A 157 -14.62 -8.28 -9.94
CA HIS A 157 -13.16 -8.16 -9.84
C HIS A 157 -12.66 -8.58 -8.47
N LYS A 158 -12.13 -9.81 -8.35
CA LYS A 158 -11.52 -10.30 -7.10
C LYS A 158 -10.35 -9.44 -6.62
N ASP A 159 -9.68 -8.74 -7.54
CA ASP A 159 -8.54 -7.85 -7.30
C ASP A 159 -8.93 -6.37 -7.37
N TRP A 160 -10.19 -6.01 -7.11
CA TRP A 160 -10.67 -4.62 -7.19
C TRP A 160 -9.87 -3.65 -6.31
N ARG A 161 -9.31 -4.12 -5.19
CA ARG A 161 -8.49 -3.30 -4.28
C ARG A 161 -7.16 -2.93 -4.93
N GLU A 162 -6.50 -3.90 -5.54
CA GLU A 162 -5.29 -3.71 -6.32
C GLU A 162 -5.56 -2.81 -7.53
N ARG A 163 -6.70 -2.99 -8.21
CA ARG A 163 -7.11 -2.12 -9.34
C ARG A 163 -7.33 -0.68 -8.89
N LYS A 164 -8.04 -0.49 -7.77
CA LYS A 164 -8.24 0.82 -7.15
C LYS A 164 -6.90 1.49 -6.85
N GLU A 165 -6.02 0.81 -6.12
CA GLU A 165 -4.75 1.37 -5.68
C GLU A 165 -3.85 1.72 -6.88
N LEU A 166 -3.81 0.85 -7.90
CA LEU A 166 -3.07 1.12 -9.14
C LEU A 166 -3.64 2.35 -9.86
N TYR A 167 -4.96 2.45 -9.96
CA TYR A 167 -5.60 3.57 -10.63
C TYR A 167 -5.35 4.89 -9.89
N GLU A 168 -5.49 4.91 -8.55
CA GLU A 168 -5.15 6.07 -7.71
C GLU A 168 -3.70 6.49 -7.90
N TYR A 169 -2.75 5.53 -7.87
CA TYR A 169 -1.35 5.83 -8.14
C TYR A 169 -1.15 6.46 -9.52
N CYS A 170 -1.75 5.87 -10.54
CA CYS A 170 -1.64 6.29 -11.94
C CYS A 170 -2.14 7.72 -12.16
N VAL A 171 -3.29 8.09 -11.58
CA VAL A 171 -3.84 9.45 -11.70
C VAL A 171 -3.06 10.46 -10.87
N ASN A 172 -2.50 10.05 -9.73
CA ASN A 172 -1.74 10.94 -8.85
C ASN A 172 -0.33 11.22 -9.37
N TYR A 173 0.29 10.26 -10.07
CA TYR A 173 1.72 10.30 -10.40
C TYR A 173 2.16 11.60 -11.07
N SER A 174 1.49 11.98 -12.16
CA SER A 174 1.89 13.14 -12.96
C SER A 174 1.77 14.47 -12.21
N ALA A 175 0.77 14.60 -11.35
CA ALA A 175 0.57 15.80 -10.54
C ALA A 175 1.71 15.97 -9.52
N ILE A 176 2.01 14.89 -8.79
CA ILE A 176 3.04 14.92 -7.75
C ILE A 176 4.44 15.03 -8.36
N LYS A 177 4.72 14.33 -9.46
CA LYS A 177 6.01 14.44 -10.15
C LYS A 177 6.37 15.89 -10.48
N ARG A 178 5.40 16.67 -11.00
CA ARG A 178 5.58 18.10 -11.29
C ARG A 178 5.91 18.92 -10.04
N ILE A 179 5.27 18.62 -8.91
CA ILE A 179 5.55 19.30 -7.63
C ILE A 179 6.95 18.94 -7.14
N VAL A 180 7.32 17.66 -7.20
CA VAL A 180 8.63 17.15 -6.76
C VAL A 180 9.78 17.69 -7.61
N ASP A 181 9.55 17.92 -8.90
CA ASP A 181 10.55 18.53 -9.79
C ASP A 181 10.91 19.97 -9.40
N ILE A 182 9.99 20.66 -8.73
CA ILE A 182 10.14 22.02 -8.21
C ILE A 182 10.63 22.00 -6.76
N LEU A 183 10.04 21.15 -5.93
CA LEU A 183 10.30 21.03 -4.49
C LEU A 183 11.17 19.82 -4.20
N GLU A 184 12.47 19.93 -4.47
CA GLU A 184 13.41 18.81 -4.40
C GLU A 184 13.47 18.13 -3.02
N TYR A 185 13.17 18.86 -1.94
CA TYR A 185 13.12 18.29 -0.58
C TYR A 185 12.04 17.21 -0.40
N ARG A 186 11.03 17.15 -1.30
CA ARG A 186 9.99 16.11 -1.30
C ARG A 186 10.36 14.89 -2.13
N CYS A 187 11.53 14.90 -2.79
CA CYS A 187 11.92 13.82 -3.70
C CYS A 187 12.11 12.49 -2.98
N ASP A 188 12.73 12.49 -1.80
CA ASP A 188 13.00 11.27 -1.04
C ASP A 188 11.68 10.56 -0.62
N GLU A 189 10.71 11.35 -0.17
CA GLU A 189 9.37 10.87 0.16
C GLU A 189 8.61 10.37 -1.08
N PHE A 190 8.69 11.09 -2.20
CA PHE A 190 8.08 10.67 -3.45
C PHE A 190 8.70 9.39 -4.03
N HIS A 191 10.02 9.24 -3.90
CA HIS A 191 10.72 8.01 -4.29
C HIS A 191 10.16 6.82 -3.52
N VAL A 192 10.03 6.92 -2.19
CA VAL A 192 9.42 5.86 -1.36
C VAL A 192 7.97 5.60 -1.76
N TYR A 193 7.18 6.65 -1.98
CA TYR A 193 5.79 6.51 -2.47
C TYR A 193 5.71 5.70 -3.77
N VAL A 194 6.57 5.99 -4.74
CA VAL A 194 6.66 5.28 -6.03
C VAL A 194 7.15 3.85 -5.84
N GLU A 195 8.24 3.65 -5.10
CA GLU A 195 8.84 2.33 -4.87
C GLU A 195 7.85 1.35 -4.23
N ASN A 196 7.04 1.84 -3.28
CA ASN A 196 6.00 1.04 -2.62
C ASN A 196 4.89 0.54 -3.56
N LYS A 197 4.81 1.05 -4.80
CA LYS A 197 3.84 0.60 -5.81
C LYS A 197 4.36 -0.53 -6.69
N ALA A 198 5.62 -0.94 -6.58
CA ALA A 198 6.21 -2.00 -7.41
C ALA A 198 5.38 -3.30 -7.37
N ARG A 199 4.89 -3.68 -6.19
CA ARG A 199 4.04 -4.87 -6.00
C ARG A 199 2.76 -4.88 -6.85
N LEU A 200 2.19 -3.71 -7.14
CA LEU A 200 0.98 -3.61 -7.98
C LEU A 200 1.32 -3.97 -9.42
N TYR A 201 2.45 -3.46 -9.92
CA TYR A 201 2.92 -3.77 -11.26
C TYR A 201 3.31 -5.25 -11.39
N GLU A 202 3.94 -5.86 -10.39
CA GLU A 202 4.21 -7.30 -10.39
C GLU A 202 2.92 -8.16 -10.37
N HIS A 203 1.86 -7.69 -9.71
CA HIS A 203 0.54 -8.34 -9.74
C HIS A 203 -0.07 -8.25 -11.14
N PHE A 204 -0.13 -7.05 -11.72
CA PHE A 204 -0.76 -6.86 -13.02
C PHE A 204 0.09 -7.38 -14.19
N GLU A 205 1.42 -7.35 -14.15
CA GLU A 205 2.28 -8.01 -15.15
C GLU A 205 1.97 -9.52 -15.26
N ARG A 206 1.69 -10.19 -14.12
CA ARG A 206 1.29 -11.61 -14.11
C ARG A 206 -0.15 -11.84 -14.58
N LEU A 207 -1.06 -10.95 -14.19
CA LEU A 207 -2.48 -11.03 -14.56
C LEU A 207 -2.71 -10.66 -16.04
N CYS A 208 -1.86 -9.79 -16.56
CA CYS A 208 -1.90 -9.15 -17.87
C CYS A 208 -0.66 -9.46 -18.70
N PRO A 209 -0.46 -10.73 -19.12
CA PRO A 209 0.61 -11.05 -20.05
C PRO A 209 0.42 -10.34 -21.40
N ASN A 210 -0.83 -10.03 -21.76
CA ASN A 210 -1.18 -9.13 -22.84
C ASN A 210 -2.23 -8.12 -22.33
N PRO A 211 -2.00 -6.79 -22.45
CA PRO A 211 -2.94 -5.75 -22.01
C PRO A 211 -4.35 -5.87 -22.61
N ASP A 212 -4.49 -6.50 -23.77
CA ASP A 212 -5.76 -6.63 -24.50
C ASP A 212 -6.60 -7.83 -24.07
N THR A 213 -6.21 -8.52 -23.00
CA THR A 213 -7.00 -9.64 -22.47
C THR A 213 -8.15 -9.14 -21.59
N ASN A 214 -9.30 -9.80 -21.64
CA ASN A 214 -10.48 -9.50 -20.79
C ASN A 214 -10.20 -9.57 -19.27
N LYS A 215 -9.02 -10.06 -18.85
CA LYS A 215 -8.59 -10.08 -17.45
C LYS A 215 -7.99 -8.74 -17.02
N CYS A 216 -7.52 -7.93 -17.96
CA CYS A 216 -6.82 -6.70 -17.69
C CYS A 216 -7.77 -5.54 -17.42
N PRO A 217 -7.46 -4.68 -16.42
CA PRO A 217 -8.13 -3.40 -16.34
C PRO A 217 -7.82 -2.61 -17.60
N GLU A 218 -8.85 -2.06 -18.25
CA GLU A 218 -8.70 -1.32 -19.51
C GLU A 218 -7.71 -0.14 -19.37
N PHE A 219 -7.73 0.53 -18.23
CA PHE A 219 -6.82 1.64 -17.91
C PHE A 219 -5.35 1.21 -17.72
N TYR A 220 -5.06 -0.10 -17.59
CA TYR A 220 -3.72 -0.57 -17.25
C TYR A 220 -2.68 -0.15 -18.30
N LYS A 221 -3.04 -0.22 -19.59
CA LYS A 221 -2.15 0.17 -20.71
C LYS A 221 -1.60 1.59 -20.56
N ASP A 222 -2.43 2.51 -20.07
CA ASP A 222 -2.06 3.92 -19.89
C ASP A 222 -1.24 4.14 -18.60
N CYS A 223 -1.30 3.20 -17.66
CA CYS A 223 -0.61 3.23 -16.39
C CYS A 223 0.75 2.52 -16.39
N ILE A 224 1.06 1.69 -17.41
CA ILE A 224 2.34 0.98 -17.55
C ILE A 224 3.53 1.96 -17.52
N LYS A 225 3.38 3.14 -18.11
CA LYS A 225 4.44 4.16 -18.15
C LYS A 225 4.87 4.65 -16.76
N TYR A 226 4.02 4.50 -15.75
CA TYR A 226 4.33 4.87 -14.37
C TYR A 226 4.91 3.72 -13.54
N ASN A 227 5.22 2.57 -14.15
CA ASN A 227 5.86 1.47 -13.43
C ASN A 227 7.13 1.97 -12.71
N PRO A 228 7.28 1.70 -11.39
CA PRO A 228 8.46 2.13 -10.63
C PRO A 228 9.79 1.74 -11.27
N LYS A 229 9.86 0.60 -11.98
CA LYS A 229 11.06 0.18 -12.74
C LYS A 229 11.46 1.20 -13.81
N ASN A 230 10.48 1.87 -14.41
CA ASN A 230 10.67 2.83 -15.49
C ASN A 230 10.95 4.23 -14.94
N VAL A 231 10.23 4.65 -13.89
CA VAL A 231 10.21 6.05 -13.47
C VAL A 231 11.14 6.38 -12.31
N LEU A 232 11.52 5.41 -11.47
CA LEU A 232 12.47 5.65 -10.38
C LEU A 232 13.83 6.13 -10.89
N PRO A 233 14.42 5.56 -11.96
CA PRO A 233 15.70 6.04 -12.50
C PRO A 233 15.68 7.51 -12.92
N ASP A 234 14.52 8.04 -13.31
CA ASP A 234 14.35 9.42 -13.80
C ASP A 234 14.22 10.44 -12.66
N LEU A 235 14.10 10.01 -11.40
CA LEU A 235 14.02 10.92 -10.25
C LEU A 235 15.42 11.45 -9.91
N LYS A 236 15.56 12.77 -9.78
CA LYS A 236 16.83 13.44 -9.42
C LYS A 236 17.48 12.86 -8.15
N CYS A 237 16.67 12.50 -7.15
CA CYS A 237 17.15 11.92 -5.89
C CYS A 237 17.53 10.43 -5.99
N HIS A 238 17.21 9.73 -7.08
CA HIS A 238 17.38 8.27 -7.16
C HIS A 238 18.82 7.80 -6.92
N THR A 239 19.79 8.48 -7.55
CA THR A 239 21.22 8.14 -7.40
C THR A 239 21.69 8.35 -5.96
N LYS A 240 21.31 9.46 -5.34
CA LYS A 240 21.64 9.77 -3.94
C LYS A 240 21.09 8.70 -3.00
N ILE A 241 19.80 8.38 -3.12
CA ILE A 241 19.13 7.36 -2.30
C ILE A 241 19.79 5.98 -2.46
N LYS A 242 20.15 5.60 -3.70
CA LYS A 242 20.86 4.34 -3.95
C LYS A 242 22.22 4.28 -3.24
N GLN A 243 23.00 5.36 -3.30
CA GLN A 243 24.30 5.44 -2.65
C GLN A 243 24.18 5.38 -1.13
N GLU A 244 23.25 6.13 -0.55
CA GLU A 244 22.98 6.12 0.90
C GLU A 244 22.56 4.73 1.39
N ARG A 245 21.68 4.04 0.66
CA ARG A 245 21.27 2.67 0.98
C ARG A 245 22.43 1.68 0.87
N ALA A 246 23.28 1.78 -0.15
CA ALA A 246 24.46 0.93 -0.29
C ALA A 246 25.47 1.14 0.86
N ALA A 247 25.71 2.40 1.24
CA ALA A 247 26.56 2.73 2.38
C ALA A 247 25.99 2.19 3.71
N ALA A 248 24.68 2.34 3.93
CA ALA A 248 24.00 1.79 5.10
C ALA A 248 24.09 0.26 5.16
N GLN A 249 23.92 -0.43 4.03
CA GLN A 249 24.08 -1.89 3.94
C GLN A 249 25.51 -2.33 4.26
N SER A 250 26.52 -1.65 3.72
CA SER A 250 27.94 -1.96 4.02
C SER A 250 28.26 -1.76 5.51
N SER A 251 27.72 -0.72 6.13
CA SER A 251 27.91 -0.42 7.55
C SER A 251 27.24 -1.47 8.44
N ALA A 252 26.03 -1.91 8.09
CA ALA A 252 25.32 -2.98 8.79
C ALA A 252 26.08 -4.32 8.71
N LEU A 253 26.65 -4.65 7.54
CA LEU A 253 27.48 -5.85 7.37
C LEU A 253 28.74 -5.82 8.26
N GLN A 254 29.41 -4.66 8.36
CA GLN A 254 30.57 -4.50 9.23
C GLN A 254 30.22 -4.65 10.71
N LEU A 255 29.10 -4.08 11.17
CA LEU A 255 28.64 -4.21 12.55
C LEU A 255 28.33 -5.67 12.92
N THR A 256 27.70 -6.40 11.99
CA THR A 256 27.36 -7.82 12.18
C THR A 256 28.61 -8.69 12.28
N ASN A 257 29.63 -8.41 11.47
CA ASN A 257 30.92 -9.11 11.53
C ASN A 257 31.71 -8.80 12.81
N GLY A 258 31.61 -7.58 13.35
CA GLY A 258 32.25 -7.21 14.63
C GLY A 258 31.62 -7.91 15.84
N LEU A 259 30.31 -8.15 15.81
CA LEU A 259 29.58 -8.89 16.85
C LEU A 259 29.89 -10.39 16.86
N LEU A 260 30.20 -10.99 15.70
CA LEU A 260 30.62 -12.40 15.59
C LEU A 260 32.12 -12.62 15.87
N GLY A 261 32.93 -11.56 15.87
CA GLY A 261 34.37 -11.63 16.16
C GLY A 261 34.74 -11.52 17.65
N SER A 262 33.74 -11.46 18.55
CA SER A 262 33.94 -11.20 19.98
C SER A 262 33.44 -12.37 20.84
N GLU A 263 33.98 -13.58 20.63
CA GLU A 263 34.03 -14.58 21.71
C GLU A 263 35.31 -14.34 22.52
N PRO A 264 35.23 -14.00 23.82
CA PRO A 264 36.43 -13.86 24.64
C PRO A 264 36.95 -15.26 24.98
N ASN A 265 38.05 -15.67 24.33
CA ASN A 265 38.91 -16.72 24.85
C ASN A 265 39.58 -16.19 26.12
N SER A 266 38.99 -16.46 27.27
CA SER A 266 39.64 -16.31 28.57
C SER A 266 40.45 -17.59 28.85
N GLU A 267 41.74 -17.56 28.52
CA GLU A 267 42.74 -18.40 29.20
C GLU A 267 43.74 -17.50 29.91
N GLU A 268 43.96 -17.85 31.17
CA GLU A 268 44.65 -17.10 32.21
C GLU A 268 46.08 -17.65 32.36
N GLY A 269 47.08 -16.75 32.43
CA GLY A 269 48.26 -16.98 33.28
C GLY A 269 49.63 -17.24 32.64
N ASP A 270 50.48 -16.20 32.74
CA ASP A 270 51.87 -16.20 33.25
C ASP A 270 53.10 -16.38 32.31
N GLY A 271 54.01 -15.40 32.39
CA GLY A 271 55.44 -15.71 32.62
C GLY A 271 56.50 -15.60 31.50
N ARG A 272 56.99 -14.38 31.26
CA ARG A 272 58.39 -13.97 30.91
C ARG A 272 59.07 -14.28 29.53
N MET A 273 59.78 -13.23 29.08
CA MET A 273 61.05 -13.14 28.31
C MET A 273 61.00 -13.11 26.75
N MET A 274 61.50 -12.02 26.15
CA MET A 274 61.85 -11.85 24.71
C MET A 274 63.26 -12.47 24.42
N PRO A 275 63.77 -12.67 23.17
CA PRO A 275 63.36 -12.13 21.85
C PRO A 275 63.48 -13.10 20.60
N SER A 276 63.11 -12.57 19.42
CA SER A 276 63.57 -12.90 18.03
C SER A 276 62.63 -13.64 17.05
N ASP A 277 62.39 -12.95 15.91
CA ASP A 277 62.00 -13.35 14.54
C ASP A 277 60.66 -14.07 14.20
N PRO A 278 60.10 -13.82 13.00
CA PRO A 278 58.68 -14.05 12.70
C PRO A 278 58.41 -15.40 12.02
N PRO A 279 57.17 -15.93 12.12
CA PRO A 279 56.65 -16.80 11.07
C PRO A 279 55.39 -16.22 10.44
N ASN A 280 55.54 -15.99 9.14
CA ASN A 280 54.45 -15.88 8.19
C ASN A 280 53.84 -17.28 8.03
N LEU A 281 52.56 -17.47 8.38
CA LEU A 281 51.81 -18.68 7.99
C LEU A 281 50.42 -18.31 7.49
N SER A 282 50.31 -18.42 6.18
CA SER A 282 49.08 -18.50 5.40
C SER A 282 48.11 -19.53 5.98
N GLY A 283 46.87 -19.12 6.20
CA GLY A 283 45.75 -20.01 6.46
C GLY A 283 44.48 -19.47 5.84
N LYS A 284 44.23 -19.80 4.57
CA LYS A 284 42.89 -19.71 3.97
C LYS A 284 41.96 -20.63 4.77
N SER A 285 41.05 -20.09 5.58
CA SER A 285 39.91 -20.87 6.05
C SER A 285 38.75 -20.70 5.08
N GLN A 286 38.41 -21.80 4.42
CA GLN A 286 37.20 -21.98 3.63
C GLN A 286 35.99 -21.98 4.58
N ALA A 287 35.52 -20.79 4.95
CA ALA A 287 34.31 -20.63 5.77
C ALA A 287 33.35 -19.56 5.19
N VAL A 288 33.45 -19.27 3.89
CA VAL A 288 32.75 -18.13 3.26
C VAL A 288 31.48 -18.54 2.49
N GLU A 289 31.23 -19.82 2.22
CA GLU A 289 30.09 -20.21 1.35
C GLU A 289 28.72 -20.34 2.05
N ASN A 290 28.67 -20.56 3.37
CA ASN A 290 27.38 -20.87 4.05
C ASN A 290 26.67 -19.67 4.70
N VAL A 291 27.33 -18.53 4.88
CA VAL A 291 26.72 -17.33 5.52
C VAL A 291 25.93 -16.48 4.52
N GLY A 292 26.27 -16.55 3.22
CA GLY A 292 25.58 -15.81 2.16
C GLY A 292 24.09 -16.17 2.03
N ASN A 293 23.73 -17.43 2.29
CA ASN A 293 22.35 -17.91 2.14
C ASN A 293 21.45 -17.56 3.35
N ILE A 294 22.02 -17.37 4.54
CA ILE A 294 21.25 -17.04 5.75
C ILE A 294 20.86 -15.55 5.75
N LEU A 295 21.73 -14.68 5.25
CA LEU A 295 21.49 -13.22 5.19
C LEU A 295 20.65 -12.78 3.98
N LEU A 296 20.73 -13.50 2.85
CA LEU A 296 19.72 -13.39 1.79
C LEU A 296 18.33 -13.75 2.34
N GLY A 297 18.23 -14.69 3.28
CA GLY A 297 16.98 -14.99 3.99
C GLY A 297 16.44 -13.82 4.82
N VAL A 298 17.29 -13.07 5.54
CA VAL A 298 16.85 -11.96 6.40
C VAL A 298 16.43 -10.72 5.60
N VAL A 299 17.16 -10.38 4.53
CA VAL A 299 16.80 -9.28 3.61
C VAL A 299 15.64 -9.69 2.70
N ALA A 300 15.56 -10.96 2.30
CA ALA A 300 14.37 -11.47 1.63
C ALA A 300 13.18 -11.49 2.59
N THR A 301 13.30 -11.75 3.90
CA THR A 301 12.13 -11.75 4.81
C THR A 301 11.52 -10.37 5.05
N THR A 302 12.28 -9.27 4.90
CA THR A 302 11.71 -7.92 4.90
C THR A 302 11.06 -7.53 3.56
N MET A 303 11.42 -8.20 2.46
CA MET A 303 10.79 -8.03 1.15
C MET A 303 9.69 -9.07 0.84
N THR A 304 9.75 -10.26 1.45
CA THR A 304 8.78 -11.37 1.33
C THR A 304 7.77 -11.39 2.47
N SER A 305 7.90 -10.55 3.50
CA SER A 305 6.82 -10.27 4.44
C SER A 305 5.57 -9.69 3.75
N GLY A 306 5.71 -9.15 2.53
CA GLY A 306 4.58 -8.84 1.65
C GLY A 306 3.89 -10.05 1.00
N ALA A 307 4.60 -11.18 0.84
CA ALA A 307 4.09 -12.40 0.19
C ALA A 307 3.68 -13.50 1.19
N LEU A 308 4.36 -13.62 2.34
CA LEU A 308 4.03 -14.58 3.39
C LEU A 308 2.78 -14.20 4.21
N TYR A 309 2.30 -12.96 4.09
CA TYR A 309 1.09 -12.51 4.79
C TYR A 309 -0.23 -13.17 4.30
N ARG A 310 -0.18 -13.98 3.23
CA ARG A 310 -1.36 -14.73 2.75
C ARG A 310 -1.59 -16.10 3.38
N VAL A 311 -0.70 -16.60 4.25
CA VAL A 311 -0.89 -17.94 4.85
C VAL A 311 -1.35 -17.90 6.32
N ASN A 312 -1.28 -16.76 7.02
CA ASN A 312 -1.52 -16.75 8.48
C ASN A 312 -2.61 -15.81 9.03
N ILE A 313 -3.47 -15.22 8.18
CA ILE A 313 -4.65 -14.48 8.67
C ILE A 313 -5.79 -15.44 9.10
N ASN A 314 -5.92 -16.60 8.48
CA ASN A 314 -6.96 -17.58 8.84
C ASN A 314 -6.69 -18.32 10.16
N LEU A 315 -5.43 -18.43 10.58
CA LEU A 315 -5.05 -19.10 11.84
C LEU A 315 -5.25 -18.20 13.07
N LEU A 316 -5.03 -16.89 12.94
CA LEU A 316 -5.22 -15.93 14.04
C LEU A 316 -6.70 -15.69 14.38
N ILE A 317 -7.61 -15.79 13.40
CA ILE A 317 -9.06 -15.66 13.64
C ILE A 317 -9.60 -16.88 14.42
N GLN A 318 -9.02 -18.07 14.26
CA GLN A 318 -9.46 -19.26 15.00
C GLN A 318 -8.97 -19.30 16.46
N ILE A 319 -7.83 -18.68 16.79
CA ILE A 319 -7.28 -18.70 18.14
C ILE A 319 -8.07 -17.76 19.08
N ASN A 320 -8.56 -16.62 18.58
CA ASN A 320 -9.35 -15.67 19.38
C ASN A 320 -10.82 -16.10 19.64
N CYS A 321 -11.26 -17.25 19.12
CA CYS A 321 -12.58 -17.83 19.43
C CYS A 321 -12.54 -18.95 20.50
N LYS A 322 -11.40 -19.17 21.17
CA LYS A 322 -11.26 -20.25 22.17
C LYS A 322 -10.80 -19.85 23.57
N SER A 323 -10.84 -18.56 23.91
CA SER A 323 -10.68 -18.14 25.30
C SER A 323 -11.85 -17.26 25.72
N CYS A 324 -12.77 -17.91 26.44
CA CYS A 324 -14.03 -17.51 27.09
C CYS A 324 -14.47 -16.04 27.05
#